data_AF-A0A3B0PJA9-F1
#
_entry.id   AF-A0A3B0PJA9-F1
#
_cell.length_a   1.000
_cell.length_b   1.000
_cell.length_c   1.000
_cell.angle_alpha   90.00
_cell.angle_beta   90.00
_cell.angle_gamma   90.00
#
_symmetry.space_group_name_H-M   'P 1'
#
loop_
_entity.id
_entity.type
_entity.pdbx_description
1 polymer ?
#
loop_
_entity_poly.entity_id
_entity_poly.type
_entity_poly.pdbx_seq_one_letter_code
_entity_poly.pdbx_strand_id
1 'polypeptide(L)'
;MADLKIYRDEAEIKKIYDKSKFVFGIDEVGVGEFFTPLIATAVYVPKDKLELLKNLGVKDSKLLSDEKIKNVFNDIKSHIQYASALISQKSYNILFTKFNANEIKFLAHAEAINNLRKKVKKSELLIIDAYVNSDPSFNKYYEKIIVSYKDLYGFSPW
;
A
#
# COMPACT_ATOMS: atom_id res chain seq x y z
N MET A 1 2.77 -4.40 -21.08
CA MET A 1 2.68 -3.12 -20.36
C MET A 1 1.20 -2.82 -20.24
N ALA A 2 0.62 -2.91 -19.04
CA ALA A 2 -0.61 -2.16 -18.80
C ALA A 2 -0.13 -0.75 -18.43
N ASP A 3 -0.61 0.26 -19.15
CA ASP A 3 -0.25 1.66 -18.91
C ASP A 3 -0.70 2.06 -17.51
N LEU A 4 0.22 2.02 -16.55
CA LEU A 4 -0.04 2.48 -15.19
C LEU A 4 -0.15 4.01 -15.25
N LYS A 5 -1.38 4.50 -15.36
CA LYS A 5 -1.65 5.94 -15.30
C LYS A 5 -1.70 6.37 -13.83
N ILE A 6 -0.78 7.25 -13.45
CA ILE A 6 -0.73 7.87 -12.12
C ILE A 6 -1.57 9.14 -12.16
N TYR A 7 -2.36 9.34 -11.12
CA TYR A 7 -3.24 10.50 -10.95
C TYR A 7 -2.91 11.18 -9.62
N ARG A 8 -2.75 12.51 -9.64
CA ARG A 8 -2.51 13.34 -8.44
C ARG A 8 -3.52 14.46 -8.26
N ASP A 9 -4.24 14.82 -9.32
CA ASP A 9 -5.32 15.81 -9.25
C ASP A 9 -6.51 15.24 -8.49
N GLU A 10 -6.93 15.91 -7.42
CA GLU A 10 -8.00 15.44 -6.54
C GLU A 10 -9.34 15.29 -7.27
N ALA A 11 -9.65 16.18 -8.23
CA ALA A 11 -10.90 16.13 -8.96
C ALA A 11 -10.93 14.93 -9.93
N GLU A 12 -9.82 14.65 -10.61
CA GLU A 12 -9.67 13.47 -11.47
C GLU A 12 -9.71 12.17 -10.65
N ILE A 13 -8.99 12.11 -9.52
CA ILE A 13 -9.01 10.99 -8.59
C ILE A 13 -10.44 10.72 -8.13
N LYS A 14 -11.17 11.77 -7.69
CA LYS A 14 -12.55 11.64 -7.24
C LYS A 14 -13.46 11.06 -8.33
N LYS A 15 -13.31 11.51 -9.58
CA LYS A 15 -14.09 10.99 -10.71
C LYS A 15 -13.83 9.50 -10.98
N ILE A 16 -12.59 9.04 -10.84
CA ILE A 16 -12.21 7.63 -11.02
C ILE A 16 -12.72 6.80 -9.84
N TYR A 17 -12.51 7.29 -8.63
CA TYR A 17 -13.00 6.67 -7.40
C TYR A 17 -14.53 6.52 -7.41
N ASP A 18 -15.26 7.53 -7.88
CA ASP A 18 -16.72 7.51 -7.97
C ASP A 18 -17.23 6.41 -8.92
N LYS A 19 -16.46 6.05 -9.95
CA LYS A 19 -16.79 4.97 -10.90
C LYS A 19 -16.27 3.59 -10.51
N SER A 20 -15.26 3.52 -9.66
CA SER A 20 -14.61 2.27 -9.25
C SER A 20 -15.51 1.49 -8.29
N LYS A 21 -15.65 0.19 -8.50
CA LYS A 21 -16.33 -0.76 -7.61
C LYS A 21 -15.36 -1.44 -6.66
N PHE A 22 -14.09 -1.53 -7.06
CA PHE A 22 -13.05 -2.34 -6.43
C PHE A 22 -11.80 -1.50 -6.19
N VAL A 23 -11.60 -1.08 -4.94
CA VAL A 23 -10.50 -0.17 -4.57
C VAL A 23 -9.49 -0.90 -3.71
N PHE A 24 -8.22 -0.75 -4.07
CA PHE A 24 -7.08 -1.12 -3.25
C PHE A 24 -6.59 0.15 -2.55
N GLY A 25 -6.34 0.07 -1.25
CA GLY A 25 -5.65 1.10 -0.47
C GLY A 25 -4.36 0.53 0.10
N ILE A 26 -3.32 1.34 0.20
CA ILE A 26 -2.08 0.94 0.86
C ILE A 26 -1.43 2.10 1.62
N ASP A 27 -0.92 1.77 2.78
CA ASP A 27 -0.20 2.67 3.68
C ASP A 27 0.86 1.89 4.47
N GLU A 28 1.79 2.60 5.09
CA GLU A 28 2.88 2.04 5.89
C GLU A 28 3.04 2.68 7.27
N VAL A 29 3.62 1.91 8.20
CA VAL A 29 4.04 2.38 9.52
C VAL A 29 5.46 1.92 9.82
N GLY A 30 6.16 2.62 10.71
CA GLY A 30 7.52 2.25 11.13
C GLY A 30 8.66 2.93 10.37
N VAL A 31 8.39 3.92 9.50
CA VAL A 31 9.43 4.63 8.72
C VAL A 31 10.40 5.42 9.61
N GLY A 32 9.88 6.08 10.65
CA GLY A 32 10.67 6.89 11.59
C GLY A 32 10.99 6.16 12.91
N GLU A 33 10.58 4.90 13.03
CA GLU A 33 10.74 4.14 14.26
C GLU A 33 12.11 3.45 14.29
N PHE A 34 12.85 3.63 15.38
CA PHE A 34 14.19 3.04 15.50
C PHE A 34 14.14 1.54 15.83
N PHE A 35 13.15 1.12 16.64
CA PHE A 35 13.10 -0.22 17.22
C PHE A 35 12.12 -1.17 16.55
N THR A 36 11.26 -0.69 15.65
CA THR A 36 10.19 -1.50 15.05
C THR A 36 10.45 -1.71 13.56
N PRO A 37 9.91 -2.79 12.96
CA PRO A 37 10.05 -3.01 11.52
C PRO A 37 9.24 -1.98 10.73
N LEU A 38 9.61 -1.80 9.47
CA LEU A 38 8.75 -1.14 8.50
C LEU A 38 7.70 -2.14 8.01
N ILE A 39 6.42 -1.80 8.17
CA ILE A 39 5.29 -2.63 7.74
C ILE A 39 4.42 -1.83 6.79
N ALA A 40 4.20 -2.36 5.57
CA ALA A 40 3.21 -1.84 4.64
C ALA A 40 2.03 -2.82 4.56
N THR A 41 0.80 -2.31 4.50
CA THR A 41 -0.40 -3.16 4.40
C THR A 41 -1.31 -2.69 3.27
N ALA A 42 -1.53 -3.58 2.31
CA ALA A 42 -2.51 -3.39 1.26
C ALA A 42 -3.87 -3.96 1.69
N VAL A 43 -4.93 -3.22 1.41
CA VAL A 43 -6.31 -3.61 1.70
C VAL A 43 -7.15 -3.49 0.44
N TYR A 44 -7.99 -4.48 0.20
CA TYR A 44 -9.02 -4.47 -0.83
C TYR A 44 -10.38 -4.30 -0.16
N VAL A 45 -11.11 -3.28 -0.62
CA VAL A 45 -12.44 -2.95 -0.13
C VAL A 45 -13.43 -2.86 -1.29
N PRO A 46 -14.49 -3.69 -1.31
CA PRO A 46 -15.64 -3.49 -2.17
C PRO A 46 -16.37 -2.19 -1.82
N LYS A 47 -16.75 -1.40 -2.83
CA LYS A 47 -17.35 -0.06 -2.60
C LYS A 47 -18.64 -0.09 -1.78
N ASP A 48 -19.43 -1.17 -1.90
CA ASP A 48 -20.66 -1.40 -1.11
C ASP A 48 -20.38 -1.64 0.38
N LYS A 49 -19.14 -1.93 0.77
CA LYS A 49 -18.73 -2.11 2.17
C LYS A 49 -18.20 -0.84 2.83
N LEU A 50 -17.93 0.23 2.08
CA LEU A 50 -17.32 1.44 2.65
C LEU A 50 -18.14 2.06 3.78
N GLU A 51 -19.46 2.15 3.60
CA GLU A 51 -20.33 2.74 4.63
C GLU A 51 -20.39 1.87 5.89
N LEU A 52 -20.41 0.54 5.71
CA LEU A 52 -20.28 -0.40 6.81
C LEU A 52 -18.96 -0.19 7.57
N LEU A 53 -17.83 -0.08 6.86
CA LEU A 53 -16.52 0.12 7.50
C LEU A 53 -16.45 1.42 8.31
N LYS A 54 -17.03 2.51 7.80
CA LYS A 54 -17.12 3.78 8.54
C LYS A 54 -17.94 3.61 9.82
N ASN A 55 -19.10 2.93 9.74
CA ASN A 55 -19.96 2.67 10.89
C ASN A 55 -19.29 1.75 11.93
N LEU A 56 -18.41 0.85 11.48
CA LEU A 56 -17.56 0.01 12.33
C LEU A 56 -16.35 0.77 12.91
N GLY A 57 -16.24 2.08 12.66
CA GLY A 57 -15.26 2.94 13.31
C GLY A 57 -13.95 3.16 12.54
N VAL A 58 -13.86 2.76 11.27
CA VAL A 58 -12.73 3.13 10.40
C VAL A 58 -12.72 4.65 10.19
N LYS A 59 -11.63 5.28 10.63
CA LYS A 59 -11.33 6.72 10.49
C LYS A 59 -9.81 6.92 10.56
N ASP A 60 -9.36 8.16 10.58
CA ASP A 60 -7.95 8.48 10.79
C ASP A 60 -7.42 7.76 12.03
N SER A 61 -6.43 6.89 11.83
CA SER A 61 -5.87 6.03 12.87
C SER A 61 -5.19 6.84 13.97
N LYS A 62 -4.75 8.07 13.69
CA LYS A 62 -4.17 9.00 14.68
C LYS A 62 -5.18 9.41 15.76
N LEU A 63 -6.48 9.21 15.51
CA LEU A 63 -7.56 9.51 16.45
C LEU A 63 -8.01 8.29 17.26
N LEU A 64 -7.32 7.15 17.12
CA LEU A 64 -7.64 5.88 17.76
C LEU A 64 -6.53 5.47 18.75
N SER A 65 -6.91 4.88 19.88
CA SER A 65 -5.97 4.18 20.75
C SER A 65 -5.66 2.79 20.20
N ASP A 66 -4.53 2.20 20.61
CA ASP A 66 -4.14 0.84 20.19
C ASP A 66 -5.24 -0.20 20.46
N GLU A 67 -5.93 -0.09 21.60
CA GLU A 67 -7.06 -0.96 21.93
C GLU A 67 -8.21 -0.78 20.94
N LYS A 68 -8.55 0.46 20.60
CA LYS A 68 -9.58 0.75 19.59
C LYS A 68 -9.17 0.26 18.21
N ILE A 69 -7.90 0.40 17.82
CA ILE A 69 -7.40 -0.14 16.55
C ILE A 69 -7.59 -1.66 16.49
N LYS A 70 -7.26 -2.37 17.57
CA LYS A 70 -7.47 -3.84 17.65
C LYS A 70 -8.93 -4.21 17.54
N ASN A 71 -9.82 -3.48 18.23
CA ASN A 71 -11.26 -3.73 18.19
C ASN A 71 -11.83 -3.47 16.78
N VAL A 72 -11.56 -2.30 16.20
CA VAL A 72 -11.97 -1.96 14.84
C VAL A 72 -11.45 -2.99 13.83
N PHE A 73 -10.18 -3.41 13.94
CA PHE A 73 -9.63 -4.43 13.06
C PHE A 73 -10.38 -5.76 13.17
N ASN A 74 -10.69 -6.20 14.40
CA ASN A 74 -11.46 -7.42 14.63
C ASN A 74 -12.86 -7.36 14.01
N ASP A 75 -13.48 -6.19 14.02
CA ASP A 75 -14.81 -5.97 13.44
C ASP A 75 -14.78 -5.94 11.91
N ILE A 76 -13.72 -5.37 11.30
CA ILE A 76 -13.66 -5.22 9.84
C ILE A 76 -13.02 -6.39 9.11
N LYS A 77 -12.20 -7.22 9.76
CA LYS A 77 -11.35 -8.23 9.08
C LYS A 77 -12.12 -9.26 8.25
N SER A 78 -13.39 -9.52 8.57
CA SER A 78 -14.28 -10.40 7.78
C SER A 78 -14.89 -9.71 6.56
N HIS A 79 -14.82 -8.39 6.47
CA HIS A 79 -15.42 -7.57 5.41
C HIS A 79 -14.40 -7.07 4.38
N ILE A 80 -13.10 -7.27 4.64
CA ILE A 80 -12.00 -6.82 3.79
C ILE A 80 -11.09 -7.99 3.42
N GLN A 81 -10.31 -7.82 2.36
CA GLN A 81 -9.13 -8.66 2.12
C GLN A 81 -7.90 -7.80 2.33
N TYR A 82 -6.88 -8.33 2.99
CA TYR A 82 -5.66 -7.57 3.26
C TYR A 82 -4.43 -8.47 3.21
N ALA A 83 -3.28 -7.87 2.95
CA ALA A 83 -1.99 -8.50 3.07
C ALA A 83 -0.93 -7.46 3.42
N SER A 84 0.07 -7.90 4.16
CA SER A 84 1.15 -7.03 4.63
C SER A 84 2.50 -7.49 4.07
N ALA A 85 3.43 -6.55 3.98
CA ALA A 85 4.84 -6.79 3.83
C ALA A 85 5.56 -6.31 5.09
N LEU A 86 6.52 -7.09 5.56
CA LEU A 86 7.35 -6.76 6.70
C LEU A 86 8.79 -6.65 6.25
N ILE A 87 9.40 -5.50 6.51
CA ILE A 87 10.85 -5.30 6.38
C ILE A 87 11.41 -5.25 7.80
N SER A 88 12.06 -6.34 8.21
CA SER A 88 12.74 -6.41 9.50
C SER A 88 13.86 -5.37 9.59
N GLN A 89 14.28 -4.99 10.78
CA GLN A 89 15.38 -4.05 11.01
C GLN A 89 16.68 -4.56 10.36
N LYS A 90 16.93 -5.88 10.44
CA LYS A 90 18.07 -6.51 9.74
C LYS A 90 17.98 -6.31 8.23
N SER A 91 16.82 -6.60 7.64
CA SER A 91 16.58 -6.41 6.20
C SER A 91 16.68 -4.94 5.81
N TYR A 92 16.14 -4.04 6.63
CA TYR A 92 16.19 -2.60 6.43
C TYR A 92 17.64 -2.12 6.38
N ASN A 93 18.46 -2.48 7.37
CA ASN A 93 19.87 -2.11 7.43
C ASN A 93 20.65 -2.60 6.20
N ILE A 94 20.34 -3.80 5.70
CA ILE A 94 20.93 -4.33 4.46
C ILE A 94 20.48 -3.51 3.25
N LEU A 95 19.17 -3.24 3.11
CA LEU A 95 18.62 -2.47 2.00
C LEU A 95 19.12 -1.02 1.98
N PHE A 96 19.29 -0.43 3.16
CA PHE A 96 19.77 0.96 3.32
C PHE A 96 21.19 1.17 2.81
N THR A 97 21.97 0.11 2.62
CA THR A 97 23.27 0.19 1.94
C THR A 97 23.17 0.51 0.44
N LYS A 98 21.99 0.32 -0.16
CA LYS A 98 21.76 0.45 -1.62
C LYS A 98 20.62 1.40 -2.00
N PHE A 99 19.65 1.55 -1.11
CA PHE A 99 18.41 2.26 -1.35
C PHE A 99 18.19 3.34 -0.29
N ASN A 100 17.61 4.46 -0.69
CA ASN A 100 17.15 5.46 0.28
C ASN A 100 15.81 5.04 0.92
N ALA A 101 15.39 5.75 1.97
CA ALA A 101 14.17 5.42 2.72
C ALA A 101 12.90 5.35 1.82
N ASN A 102 12.74 6.25 0.86
CA ASN A 102 11.58 6.25 -0.04
C ASN A 102 11.59 5.06 -1.01
N GLU A 103 12.77 4.61 -1.45
CA GLU A 103 12.92 3.41 -2.26
C GLU A 103 12.60 2.14 -1.46
N ILE A 104 12.99 2.09 -0.18
CA ILE A 104 12.64 0.99 0.72
C ILE A 104 11.13 0.97 1.01
N LYS A 105 10.50 2.14 1.17
CA LYS A 105 9.03 2.26 1.27
C LYS A 105 8.35 1.73 0.02
N PHE A 106 8.85 2.10 -1.17
CA PHE A 106 8.34 1.58 -2.43
C PHE A 106 8.41 0.04 -2.48
N LEU A 107 9.53 -0.55 -2.06
CA LEU A 107 9.68 -2.01 -1.96
C LEU A 107 8.64 -2.65 -1.03
N ALA A 108 8.44 -2.09 0.16
CA ALA A 108 7.44 -2.58 1.11
C ALA A 108 6.03 -2.51 0.52
N HIS A 109 5.69 -1.39 -0.13
CA HIS A 109 4.41 -1.20 -0.79
C HIS A 109 4.17 -2.21 -1.91
N ALA A 110 5.14 -2.36 -2.82
CA ALA A 110 5.06 -3.29 -3.93
C ALA A 110 4.85 -4.73 -3.44
N GLU A 111 5.60 -5.15 -2.42
CA GLU A 111 5.47 -6.50 -1.84
C GLU A 111 4.10 -6.72 -1.18
N ALA A 112 3.56 -5.73 -0.46
CA ALA A 112 2.24 -5.83 0.16
C ALA A 112 1.13 -5.94 -0.88
N ILE A 113 1.21 -5.16 -1.96
CA ILE A 113 0.29 -5.25 -3.11
C ILE A 113 0.35 -6.63 -3.74
N ASN A 114 1.54 -7.18 -3.96
CA ASN A 114 1.70 -8.51 -4.55
C ASN A 114 1.13 -9.60 -3.64
N ASN A 115 1.35 -9.50 -2.33
CA ASN A 115 0.78 -10.43 -1.38
C ASN A 115 -0.76 -10.36 -1.36
N LEU A 116 -1.34 -9.18 -1.56
CA LEU A 116 -2.79 -9.03 -1.70
C LEU A 116 -3.29 -9.60 -3.04
N ARG A 117 -2.56 -9.40 -4.13
CA ARG A 117 -2.90 -9.93 -5.47
C ARG A 117 -2.96 -11.46 -5.52
N LYS A 118 -2.20 -12.15 -4.67
CA LYS A 118 -2.31 -13.61 -4.48
C LYS A 118 -3.70 -14.03 -3.99
N LYS A 119 -4.42 -13.16 -3.27
CA LYS A 119 -5.76 -13.38 -2.72
C LYS A 119 -6.87 -12.79 -3.60
N VAL A 120 -6.61 -11.63 -4.23
CA VAL A 120 -7.61 -10.87 -5.00
C VAL A 120 -7.06 -10.52 -6.37
N LYS A 121 -7.66 -11.07 -7.44
CA LYS A 121 -7.18 -10.85 -8.82
C LYS A 121 -7.76 -9.61 -9.51
N LYS A 122 -8.86 -9.03 -9.00
CA LYS A 122 -9.52 -7.87 -9.61
C LYS A 122 -9.24 -6.61 -8.81
N SER A 123 -8.70 -5.58 -9.46
CA SER A 123 -8.49 -4.24 -8.92
C SER A 123 -8.77 -3.21 -10.01
N GLU A 124 -9.63 -2.22 -9.76
CA GLU A 124 -9.91 -1.15 -10.72
C GLU A 124 -9.14 0.13 -10.39
N LEU A 125 -8.84 0.34 -9.11
CA LEU A 125 -8.12 1.50 -8.61
C LEU A 125 -7.19 1.10 -7.46
N LEU A 126 -5.96 1.61 -7.47
CA LEU A 126 -5.01 1.55 -6.36
C LEU A 126 -4.78 2.97 -5.85
N ILE A 127 -5.06 3.18 -4.56
CA ILE A 127 -4.80 4.42 -3.83
C ILE A 127 -3.62 4.15 -2.90
N ILE A 128 -2.62 5.02 -2.97
CA ILE A 128 -1.38 4.92 -2.20
C ILE A 128 -1.30 6.20 -1.36
N ASP A 129 -1.04 6.11 -0.06
CA ASP A 129 -0.73 7.31 0.72
C ASP A 129 0.58 7.94 0.21
N ALA A 130 0.55 9.24 -0.06
CA ALA A 130 1.58 9.87 -0.86
C ALA A 130 2.88 10.05 -0.06
N TYR A 131 3.92 9.30 -0.42
CA TYR A 131 5.27 9.45 0.14
C TYR A 131 6.31 10.02 -0.86
N VAL A 132 5.86 10.38 -2.05
CA VAL A 132 6.69 10.98 -3.11
C VAL A 132 5.94 12.14 -3.74
N ASN A 133 6.60 13.29 -3.89
CA ASN A 133 5.95 14.53 -4.34
C ASN A 133 5.89 14.71 -5.86
N SER A 134 6.49 13.82 -6.67
CA SER A 134 6.48 13.96 -8.13
C SER A 134 6.40 12.62 -8.88
N ASP A 135 5.70 12.62 -10.01
CA ASP A 135 5.59 11.45 -10.90
C ASP A 135 6.93 10.96 -11.43
N PRO A 136 7.89 11.84 -11.83
CA PRO A 136 9.21 11.38 -12.26
C PRO A 136 9.96 10.62 -11.17
N SER A 137 9.84 11.05 -9.90
CA SER A 137 10.49 10.35 -8.79
C SER A 137 9.85 8.98 -8.53
N PHE A 138 8.52 8.91 -8.59
CA PHE A 138 7.81 7.63 -8.43
C PHE A 138 8.12 6.67 -9.58
N ASN A 139 8.09 7.15 -10.83
CA ASN A 139 8.45 6.36 -12.01
C ASN A 139 9.91 5.92 -11.98
N LYS A 140 10.83 6.78 -11.50
CA LYS A 140 12.23 6.39 -11.29
C LYS A 140 12.36 5.24 -10.29
N TYR A 141 11.61 5.26 -9.19
CA TYR A 141 11.60 4.14 -8.24
C TYR A 141 11.03 2.88 -8.88
N TYR A 142 9.90 3.01 -9.57
CA TYR A 142 9.29 1.95 -10.34
C TYR A 142 10.30 1.31 -11.31
N GLU A 143 10.91 2.09 -12.18
CA GLU A 143 11.90 1.61 -13.16
C GLU A 143 13.12 1.00 -12.47
N LYS A 144 13.76 1.72 -11.56
CA LYS A 144 14.98 1.26 -10.87
C LYS A 144 14.76 -0.05 -10.13
N ILE A 145 13.66 -0.17 -9.41
CA ILE A 145 13.40 -1.28 -8.50
C ILE A 145 12.83 -2.48 -9.26
N ILE A 146 11.89 -2.26 -10.18
CA ILE A 146 11.22 -3.37 -10.87
C ILE A 146 12.11 -3.96 -11.95
N VAL A 147 12.88 -3.14 -12.69
CA VAL A 147 13.85 -3.67 -13.66
C VAL A 147 14.91 -4.50 -12.92
N SER A 148 15.47 -3.97 -11.82
CA SER A 148 16.46 -4.70 -11.02
C SER A 148 15.93 -5.99 -10.38
N TYR A 149 14.67 -6.04 -9.94
CA TYR A 149 14.08 -7.24 -9.31
C TYR A 149 13.63 -8.30 -10.32
N LYS A 150 13.16 -7.88 -11.50
CA LYS A 150 12.75 -8.79 -12.56
C LYS A 150 13.91 -9.65 -13.06
N ASP A 151 15.10 -9.05 -13.14
CA ASP A 151 16.33 -9.72 -13.55
C ASP A 151 16.92 -10.65 -12.46
N LEU A 152 16.65 -10.37 -11.18
CA LEU A 152 17.23 -11.12 -10.05
C LEU A 152 16.33 -12.24 -9.50
N TYR A 153 15.00 -12.10 -9.58
CA TYR A 153 14.06 -12.99 -8.88
C TYR A 153 12.84 -13.42 -9.71
N GLY A 154 12.80 -13.13 -11.03
CA GLY A 154 11.66 -13.52 -11.88
C GLY A 154 10.35 -12.79 -11.55
N PHE A 155 10.46 -11.63 -10.90
CA PHE A 155 9.35 -10.83 -10.39
C PHE A 155 8.64 -10.05 -11.51
N SER A 156 7.33 -10.25 -11.68
CA SER A 156 6.47 -9.30 -12.40
C SER A 156 5.51 -8.65 -11.40
N PRO A 157 5.57 -7.33 -11.19
CA PRO A 157 4.63 -6.62 -10.32
C PRO A 157 3.22 -6.50 -10.93
N TRP A 158 3.03 -7.00 -12.16
CA TRP A 158 1.80 -6.94 -12.94
C TRP A 158 1.61 -8.23 -13.73
#